data_AF-A0A7Y1ZPH9-F1
#
_entry.id   AF-A0A7Y1ZPH9-F1
#
_cell.length_a   1.000
_cell.length_b   1.000
_cell.length_c   1.000
_cell.angle_alpha   90.00
_cell.angle_beta   90.00
_cell.angle_gamma   90.00
#
_symmetry.space_group_name_H-M   'P 1'
#
loop_
_entity.id
_entity.type
_entity.pdbx_description
1 polymer ?
#
loop_
_entity_poly.entity_id
_entity_poly.type
_entity_poly.pdbx_seq_one_letter_code
_entity_poly.pdbx_strand_id
1 'polypeptide(L)'
;MGKGVALLVAALGLSGIFYANNARQSSRDTGQKVATHQYGILAREAALTGYNRAKQALSEGDLNDITGSYERGNYGVQFVNNGSLTKITSIGYMLDGRGETVTYQISAEYKLVTGAMSETAPPHMNYALLTEEDLNINGAFVTEVLVTGEAGAELNANMHTNGNLHIDGNKASVEGFGTYVGSGSSNPNKALQGTFEPNYNPTSLDGAYQAGRVDIPVFDSALYTSEVAVDATTVGDVILSGDYDLGGTREDPYIWHVTGNVSSTGGTTLDGYVMFIVDGEVSLTGNVEMGDPGYSGPDESSVAFYAGGDVELGGNSEIYGQIYTSGDVLLHGTPEVYGSITTSGTATLSGTPDIYFRESSPALTTIWQSTEDSYRLVAYNEL
;
A
#
# COMPACT_ATOMS: atom_id res chain seq x y z
N MET A 1 33.19 1.45 -89.47
CA MET A 1 33.09 0.12 -88.82
C MET A 1 32.73 0.32 -87.35
N GLY A 2 31.44 0.31 -87.02
CA GLY A 2 30.92 0.51 -85.66
C GLY A 2 30.44 -0.81 -85.06
N LYS A 3 31.32 -1.54 -84.37
CA LYS A 3 30.97 -2.79 -83.66
C LYS A 3 31.46 -2.86 -82.21
N GLY A 4 32.07 -1.78 -81.67
CA GLY A 4 32.62 -1.78 -80.30
C GLY A 4 31.74 -1.16 -79.21
N VAL A 5 30.67 -0.42 -79.55
CA VAL A 5 29.91 0.37 -78.56
C VAL A 5 28.61 -0.32 -78.09
N ALA A 6 28.11 -1.33 -78.82
CA ALA A 6 26.85 -1.99 -78.46
C ALA A 6 26.96 -3.02 -77.32
N LEU A 7 28.13 -3.61 -77.09
CA LEU A 7 28.32 -4.65 -76.05
C LEU A 7 28.58 -4.08 -74.65
N LEU A 8 29.19 -2.91 -74.55
CA LEU A 8 29.45 -2.22 -73.26
C LEU A 8 28.18 -1.58 -72.67
N VAL A 9 27.28 -1.07 -73.53
CA VAL A 9 26.00 -0.49 -73.07
C VAL A 9 25.02 -1.59 -72.62
N ALA A 10 25.04 -2.77 -73.25
CA ALA A 10 24.22 -3.91 -72.82
C ALA A 10 24.69 -4.53 -71.49
N ALA A 11 26.00 -4.63 -71.26
CA ALA A 11 26.57 -5.18 -70.02
C ALA A 11 26.39 -4.24 -68.80
N LEU A 12 26.44 -2.92 -69.01
CA LEU A 12 26.14 -1.93 -67.97
C LEU A 12 24.63 -1.83 -67.68
N GLY A 13 23.78 -1.99 -68.71
CA GLY A 13 22.32 -2.04 -68.54
C GLY A 13 21.85 -3.26 -67.74
N LEU A 14 22.40 -4.45 -68.03
CA LEU A 14 22.04 -5.69 -67.33
C LEU A 14 22.56 -5.73 -65.89
N SER A 15 23.78 -5.23 -65.65
CA SER A 15 24.32 -5.12 -64.29
C SER A 15 23.57 -4.07 -63.45
N GLY A 16 23.18 -2.93 -64.03
CA GLY A 16 22.33 -1.93 -63.37
C GLY A 16 20.93 -2.46 -63.02
N ILE A 17 20.31 -3.25 -63.88
CA ILE A 17 19.01 -3.90 -63.60
C ILE A 17 19.15 -4.97 -62.51
N PHE A 18 20.25 -5.73 -62.49
CA PHE A 18 20.50 -6.75 -61.47
C PHE A 18 20.76 -6.14 -60.07
N TYR A 19 21.59 -5.11 -59.99
CA TYR A 19 21.82 -4.38 -58.73
C TYR A 19 20.56 -3.65 -58.25
N ALA A 20 19.80 -3.01 -59.14
CA ALA A 20 18.54 -2.36 -58.79
C ALA A 20 17.47 -3.37 -58.33
N ASN A 21 17.40 -4.56 -58.93
CA ASN A 21 16.47 -5.61 -58.52
C ASN A 21 16.89 -6.26 -57.19
N ASN A 22 18.18 -6.53 -56.96
CA ASN A 22 18.66 -7.05 -55.68
C ASN A 22 18.52 -6.03 -54.55
N ALA A 23 18.79 -4.74 -54.79
CA ALA A 23 18.57 -3.68 -53.83
C ALA A 23 17.07 -3.48 -53.53
N ARG A 24 16.20 -3.59 -54.54
CA ARG A 24 14.73 -3.58 -54.35
C ARG A 24 14.23 -4.81 -53.61
N GLN A 25 14.78 -6.00 -53.86
CA GLN A 25 14.43 -7.22 -53.12
C GLN A 25 14.91 -7.13 -51.67
N SER A 26 16.15 -6.71 -51.43
CA SER A 26 16.70 -6.53 -50.08
C SER A 26 15.99 -5.43 -49.28
N SER A 27 15.60 -4.33 -49.93
CA SER A 27 14.77 -3.28 -49.30
C SER A 27 13.34 -3.75 -49.04
N ARG A 28 12.75 -4.58 -49.92
CA ARG A 28 11.46 -5.24 -49.68
C ARG A 28 11.53 -6.24 -48.52
N ASP A 29 12.59 -7.05 -48.43
CA ASP A 29 12.80 -8.00 -47.33
C ASP A 29 13.05 -7.27 -45.99
N THR A 30 13.78 -6.16 -46.01
CA THR A 30 14.03 -5.36 -44.81
C THR A 30 12.77 -4.62 -44.37
N GLY A 31 12.03 -4.01 -45.30
CA GLY A 31 10.74 -3.38 -45.02
C GLY A 31 9.67 -4.38 -44.57
N GLN A 32 9.72 -5.62 -45.06
CA GLN A 32 8.84 -6.71 -44.61
C GLN A 32 9.20 -7.19 -43.21
N LYS A 33 10.49 -7.36 -42.88
CA LYS A 33 10.92 -7.70 -41.52
C LYS A 33 10.50 -6.62 -40.52
N VAL A 34 10.59 -5.35 -40.88
CA VAL A 34 10.13 -4.23 -40.04
C VAL A 34 8.61 -4.22 -39.91
N ALA A 35 7.85 -4.45 -40.98
CA ALA A 35 6.39 -4.52 -40.92
C ALA A 35 5.90 -5.71 -40.09
N THR A 36 6.44 -6.91 -40.28
CA THR A 36 6.14 -8.09 -39.46
C THR A 36 6.49 -7.87 -37.99
N HIS A 37 7.60 -7.18 -37.71
CA HIS A 37 7.96 -6.79 -36.35
C HIS A 37 6.95 -5.80 -35.74
N GLN A 38 6.49 -4.82 -36.51
CA GLN A 38 5.44 -3.88 -36.08
C GLN A 38 4.10 -4.58 -35.81
N TYR A 39 3.67 -5.53 -36.65
CA TYR A 39 2.46 -6.32 -36.39
C TYR A 39 2.59 -7.21 -35.15
N GLY A 40 3.79 -7.74 -34.89
CA GLY A 40 4.09 -8.49 -33.67
C GLY A 40 3.99 -7.63 -32.40
N ILE A 41 4.49 -6.38 -32.44
CA ILE A 41 4.36 -5.43 -31.32
C ILE A 41 2.88 -5.13 -31.05
N LEU A 42 2.09 -4.85 -32.08
CA LEU A 42 0.65 -4.57 -31.93
C LEU A 42 -0.14 -5.78 -31.41
N ALA A 43 0.19 -7.00 -31.87
CA ALA A 43 -0.40 -8.22 -31.34
C ALA A 43 -0.03 -8.43 -29.85
N ARG A 44 1.21 -8.13 -29.47
CA ARG A 44 1.66 -8.18 -28.07
C ARG A 44 0.94 -7.15 -27.18
N GLU A 45 0.79 -5.92 -27.63
CA GLU A 45 0.08 -4.88 -26.87
C GLU A 45 -1.41 -5.21 -26.69
N ALA A 46 -2.05 -5.77 -27.73
CA ALA A 46 -3.41 -6.29 -27.62
C ALA A 46 -3.49 -7.46 -26.61
N ALA A 47 -2.55 -8.40 -26.65
CA ALA A 47 -2.49 -9.51 -25.69
C ALA A 47 -2.29 -9.03 -24.24
N LEU A 48 -1.40 -8.05 -24.01
CA LEU A 48 -1.16 -7.43 -22.70
C LEU A 48 -2.40 -6.71 -22.17
N THR A 49 -3.10 -5.99 -23.05
CA THR A 49 -4.36 -5.30 -22.69
C THR A 49 -5.43 -6.29 -22.26
N GLY A 50 -5.59 -7.37 -23.04
CA GLY A 50 -6.49 -8.47 -22.68
C GLY A 50 -6.10 -9.12 -21.34
N TYR A 51 -4.81 -9.37 -21.13
CA TYR A 51 -4.30 -9.95 -19.89
C TYR A 51 -4.56 -9.06 -18.66
N ASN A 52 -4.34 -7.75 -18.78
CA ASN A 52 -4.59 -6.82 -17.67
C ASN A 52 -6.08 -6.75 -17.31
N ARG A 53 -6.97 -6.77 -18.30
CA ARG A 53 -8.42 -6.90 -18.06
C ARG A 53 -8.78 -8.23 -17.42
N ALA A 54 -8.12 -9.31 -17.84
CA ALA A 54 -8.32 -10.62 -17.26
C ALA A 54 -7.94 -10.69 -15.78
N LYS A 55 -6.86 -9.99 -15.38
CA LYS A 55 -6.46 -9.87 -13.97
C LYS A 55 -7.52 -9.17 -13.12
N GLN A 56 -8.12 -8.10 -13.64
CA GLN A 56 -9.21 -7.39 -12.96
C GLN A 56 -10.46 -8.28 -12.84
N ALA A 57 -10.84 -8.96 -13.91
CA ALA A 57 -11.98 -9.87 -13.88
C ALA A 57 -11.76 -11.05 -12.90
N LEU A 58 -10.52 -11.55 -12.81
CA LEU A 58 -10.13 -12.57 -11.83
C LEU A 58 -10.31 -12.08 -10.38
N SER A 59 -9.94 -10.83 -10.07
CA SER A 59 -10.17 -10.26 -8.72
C SER A 59 -11.65 -10.02 -8.41
N GLU A 60 -12.48 -9.81 -9.43
CA GLU A 60 -13.93 -9.61 -9.28
C GLU A 60 -14.71 -10.94 -9.30
N GLY A 61 -14.03 -12.08 -9.48
CA GLY A 61 -14.63 -13.41 -9.58
C GLY A 61 -15.37 -13.68 -10.90
N ASP A 62 -15.23 -12.80 -11.90
CA ASP A 62 -15.85 -12.94 -13.22
C ASP A 62 -14.92 -13.69 -14.18
N LEU A 63 -15.14 -15.00 -14.34
CA LEU A 63 -14.30 -15.88 -15.16
C LEU A 63 -14.87 -16.14 -16.56
N ASN A 64 -15.64 -15.20 -17.10
CA ASN A 64 -16.15 -15.28 -18.47
C ASN A 64 -15.07 -14.92 -19.50
N ASP A 65 -15.10 -15.55 -20.67
CA ASP A 65 -14.19 -15.24 -21.78
C ASP A 65 -14.32 -13.76 -22.19
N ILE A 66 -13.18 -13.06 -22.31
CA ILE A 66 -13.13 -11.63 -22.66
C ILE A 66 -12.64 -11.50 -24.09
N THR A 67 -13.30 -10.67 -24.89
CA THR A 67 -12.80 -10.28 -26.21
C THR A 67 -12.80 -8.76 -26.35
N GLY A 68 -11.90 -8.24 -27.18
CA GLY A 68 -11.84 -6.81 -27.42
C GLY A 68 -10.78 -6.42 -28.43
N SER A 69 -10.57 -5.12 -28.57
CA SER A 69 -9.57 -4.54 -29.45
C SER A 69 -8.76 -3.47 -28.73
N TYR A 70 -7.49 -3.33 -29.09
CA TYR A 70 -6.61 -2.26 -28.65
C TYR A 70 -5.80 -1.76 -29.84
N GLU A 71 -5.80 -0.45 -30.06
CA GLU A 71 -5.33 0.19 -31.29
C GLU A 71 -5.89 -0.47 -32.57
N ARG A 72 -5.04 -1.22 -33.30
CA ARG A 72 -5.40 -1.93 -34.53
C ARG A 72 -5.52 -3.44 -34.32
N GLY A 73 -5.18 -3.94 -33.14
CA GLY A 73 -5.18 -5.36 -32.77
C GLY A 73 -6.42 -5.80 -32.03
N ASN A 74 -6.70 -7.09 -32.13
CA ASN A 74 -7.78 -7.73 -31.39
C ASN A 74 -7.18 -8.69 -30.36
N TYR A 75 -7.89 -8.95 -29.29
CA TYR A 75 -7.52 -9.96 -28.30
C TYR A 75 -8.71 -10.80 -27.89
N GLY A 76 -8.41 -12.04 -27.49
CA GLY A 76 -9.32 -12.94 -26.80
C GLY A 76 -8.64 -13.52 -25.57
N VAL A 77 -9.38 -13.63 -24.48
CA VAL A 77 -8.94 -14.16 -23.20
C VAL A 77 -9.81 -15.34 -22.83
N GLN A 78 -9.17 -16.42 -22.38
CA GLN A 78 -9.83 -17.59 -21.85
C GLN A 78 -9.39 -17.85 -20.41
N PHE A 79 -10.35 -18.25 -19.57
CA PHE A 79 -10.11 -18.70 -18.21
C PHE A 79 -10.32 -20.21 -18.11
N VAL A 80 -9.38 -20.91 -17.49
CA VAL A 80 -9.53 -22.33 -17.14
C VAL A 80 -9.34 -22.47 -15.63
N ASN A 81 -10.43 -22.68 -14.91
CA ASN A 81 -10.43 -22.86 -13.45
C ASN A 81 -10.46 -24.36 -13.10
N ASN A 82 -9.51 -24.79 -12.27
CA ASN A 82 -9.38 -26.14 -11.72
C ASN A 82 -9.40 -26.14 -10.18
N GLY A 83 -10.38 -25.47 -9.59
CA GLY A 83 -10.51 -25.34 -8.13
C GLY A 83 -9.59 -24.24 -7.60
N SER A 84 -8.45 -24.63 -7.00
CA SER A 84 -7.50 -23.67 -6.42
C SER A 84 -6.51 -23.08 -7.41
N LEU A 85 -6.61 -23.39 -8.71
CA LEU A 85 -5.75 -22.86 -9.76
C LEU A 85 -6.60 -22.36 -10.93
N THR A 86 -6.38 -21.11 -11.32
CA THR A 86 -7.00 -20.46 -12.49
C THR A 86 -5.93 -20.09 -13.49
N LYS A 87 -6.05 -20.61 -14.72
CA LYS A 87 -5.17 -20.26 -15.84
C LYS A 87 -5.83 -19.22 -16.73
N ILE A 88 -5.12 -18.13 -16.98
CA ILE A 88 -5.46 -17.10 -17.95
C ILE A 88 -4.65 -17.33 -19.22
N THR A 89 -5.31 -17.40 -20.37
CA THR A 89 -4.66 -17.39 -21.69
C THR A 89 -5.19 -16.20 -22.49
N SER A 90 -4.34 -15.18 -22.70
CA SER A 90 -4.65 -14.01 -23.53
C SER A 90 -3.93 -14.13 -24.87
N ILE A 91 -4.69 -14.09 -25.97
CA ILE A 91 -4.17 -14.15 -27.33
C ILE A 91 -4.50 -12.84 -28.02
N GLY A 92 -3.48 -12.05 -28.32
CA GLY A 92 -3.58 -10.90 -29.20
C GLY A 92 -3.29 -11.31 -30.64
N TYR A 93 -4.03 -10.78 -31.60
CA TYR A 93 -3.87 -11.10 -33.01
C TYR A 93 -4.09 -9.92 -33.95
N MET A 94 -3.34 -9.93 -35.04
CA MET A 94 -3.27 -8.90 -36.08
C MET A 94 -3.26 -9.55 -37.47
N LEU A 95 -3.98 -8.97 -38.43
CA LEU A 95 -3.80 -9.32 -39.84
C LEU A 95 -2.65 -8.50 -40.42
N ASP A 96 -1.65 -9.17 -40.99
CA ASP A 96 -0.59 -8.51 -41.72
C ASP A 96 -1.07 -8.00 -43.10
N GLY A 97 -0.19 -7.29 -43.82
CA GLY A 97 -0.51 -6.77 -45.15
C GLY A 97 -0.79 -7.83 -46.24
N ARG A 98 -0.68 -9.12 -45.93
CA ARG A 98 -0.97 -10.27 -46.82
C ARG A 98 -2.23 -11.02 -46.39
N GLY A 99 -2.86 -10.64 -45.28
CA GLY A 99 -3.99 -11.34 -44.68
C GLY A 99 -3.60 -12.55 -43.82
N GLU A 100 -2.32 -12.70 -43.50
CA GLU A 100 -1.84 -13.72 -42.56
C GLU A 100 -1.99 -13.20 -41.12
N THR A 101 -2.35 -14.09 -40.19
CA THR A 101 -2.56 -13.70 -38.80
C THR A 101 -1.25 -13.81 -38.02
N VAL A 102 -0.82 -12.69 -37.44
CA VAL A 102 0.27 -12.63 -36.47
C VAL A 102 -0.35 -12.67 -35.09
N THR A 103 0.05 -13.64 -34.27
CA THR A 103 -0.47 -13.83 -32.90
C THR A 103 0.63 -13.64 -31.86
N TYR A 104 0.24 -13.21 -30.67
CA TYR A 104 1.06 -13.20 -29.47
C TYR A 104 0.24 -13.77 -28.31
N GLN A 105 0.80 -14.71 -27.56
CA GLN A 105 0.10 -15.37 -26.47
C GLN A 105 0.76 -15.08 -25.12
N ILE A 106 -0.05 -14.72 -24.14
CA ILE A 106 0.31 -14.65 -22.73
C ILE A 106 -0.44 -15.75 -21.99
N SER A 107 0.28 -16.56 -21.22
CA SER A 107 -0.29 -17.59 -20.36
C SER A 107 0.17 -17.38 -18.93
N ALA A 108 -0.78 -17.21 -18.01
CA ALA A 108 -0.50 -17.04 -16.58
C ALA A 108 -1.34 -18.01 -15.75
N GLU A 109 -0.78 -18.52 -14.65
CA GLU A 109 -1.49 -19.38 -13.71
C GLU A 109 -1.52 -18.72 -12.34
N TYR A 110 -2.71 -18.68 -11.74
CA TYR A 110 -3.00 -18.06 -10.46
C TYR A 110 -3.52 -19.10 -9.50
N LYS A 111 -3.00 -19.13 -8.27
CA LYS A 111 -3.50 -19.98 -7.20
C LYS A 111 -4.47 -19.19 -6.32
N LEU A 112 -5.68 -19.71 -6.14
CA LEU A 112 -6.63 -19.21 -5.14
C LEU A 112 -6.08 -19.49 -3.74
N VAL A 113 -5.98 -18.44 -2.95
CA VAL A 113 -5.58 -18.42 -1.55
C VAL A 113 -6.78 -17.93 -0.77
N THR A 114 -7.58 -18.86 -0.28
CA THR A 114 -8.71 -18.59 0.61
C THR A 114 -8.17 -18.12 1.95
N GLY A 115 -8.60 -16.95 2.39
CA GLY A 115 -8.09 -16.32 3.62
C GLY A 115 -6.70 -15.76 3.51
N ALA A 116 -6.33 -15.23 2.34
CA ALA A 116 -5.15 -14.40 2.26
C ALA A 116 -5.39 -13.09 3.02
N MET A 117 -4.42 -12.68 3.83
CA MET A 117 -4.40 -11.35 4.42
C MET A 117 -4.36 -10.31 3.30
N SER A 118 -5.11 -9.21 3.44
CA SER A 118 -4.92 -8.04 2.59
C SER A 118 -3.46 -7.61 2.67
N GLU A 119 -2.89 -7.16 1.56
CA GLU A 119 -1.56 -6.54 1.54
C GLU A 119 -1.61 -5.06 1.92
N THR A 120 -2.79 -4.52 2.24
CA THR A 120 -2.99 -3.12 2.63
C THR A 120 -3.81 -3.02 3.90
N ALA A 121 -3.40 -2.13 4.81
CA ALA A 121 -4.15 -1.82 6.01
C ALA A 121 -5.47 -1.08 5.68
N PRO A 122 -6.50 -1.19 6.54
CA PRO A 122 -7.75 -0.46 6.37
C PRO A 122 -7.53 1.06 6.27
N PRO A 123 -8.37 1.79 5.52
CA PRO A 123 -8.15 3.23 5.27
C PRO A 123 -7.98 4.12 6.51
N HIS A 124 -8.62 3.78 7.63
CA HIS A 124 -8.50 4.54 8.88
C HIS A 124 -7.09 4.46 9.51
N MET A 125 -6.30 3.45 9.13
CA MET A 125 -4.92 3.25 9.62
C MET A 125 -3.83 3.90 8.75
N ASN A 126 -4.23 4.66 7.71
CA ASN A 126 -3.31 5.31 6.77
C ASN A 126 -3.00 6.78 7.14
N TYR A 127 -3.04 7.08 8.44
CA TYR A 127 -2.75 8.38 9.01
C TYR A 127 -1.74 8.22 10.13
N ALA A 128 -0.89 9.24 10.32
CA ALA A 128 -0.08 9.34 11.54
C ALA A 128 -1.00 9.42 12.77
N LEU A 129 -2.08 10.20 12.64
CA LEU A 129 -3.11 10.34 13.66
C LEU A 129 -4.48 10.61 13.03
N LEU A 130 -5.48 9.81 13.39
CA LEU A 130 -6.88 9.97 12.99
C LEU A 130 -7.78 10.01 14.23
N THR A 131 -8.69 10.99 14.31
CA THR A 131 -9.65 11.13 15.41
C THR A 131 -11.09 11.22 14.91
N GLU A 132 -12.05 10.63 15.64
CA GLU A 132 -13.48 10.86 15.40
C GLU A 132 -13.93 12.21 15.98
N GLU A 133 -13.45 12.57 17.17
CA GLU A 133 -13.74 13.86 17.79
C GLU A 133 -12.60 14.86 17.51
N ASP A 134 -12.30 15.77 18.44
CA ASP A 134 -11.36 16.86 18.23
C ASP A 134 -9.89 16.38 18.25
N LEU A 135 -9.02 17.10 17.53
CA LEU A 135 -7.57 16.96 17.57
C LEU A 135 -6.94 18.23 18.14
N ASN A 136 -6.33 18.12 19.31
CA ASN A 136 -5.69 19.21 20.04
C ASN A 136 -4.16 19.08 20.04
N ILE A 137 -3.48 20.03 19.40
CA ILE A 137 -2.03 20.10 19.30
C ILE A 137 -1.53 21.27 20.16
N ASN A 138 -0.99 20.96 21.34
CA ASN A 138 -0.57 21.95 22.35
C ASN A 138 0.95 21.93 22.62
N GLY A 139 1.69 21.05 21.95
CA GLY A 139 3.11 20.75 22.19
C GLY A 139 4.08 21.32 21.16
N ALA A 140 5.36 21.06 21.39
CA ALA A 140 6.45 21.28 20.45
C ALA A 140 6.95 19.91 19.99
N PHE A 141 6.35 19.36 18.94
CA PHE A 141 6.70 18.02 18.46
C PHE A 141 6.97 17.97 16.97
N VAL A 142 7.57 16.87 16.54
CA VAL A 142 7.84 16.58 15.14
C VAL A 142 7.06 15.33 14.73
N THR A 143 6.48 15.39 13.54
CA THR A 143 5.90 14.22 12.88
C THR A 143 6.54 14.08 11.51
N GLU A 144 7.21 12.96 11.28
CA GLU A 144 8.03 12.71 10.09
C GLU A 144 7.59 11.42 9.39
N VAL A 145 7.86 11.30 8.10
CA VAL A 145 7.66 10.05 7.36
C VAL A 145 8.90 9.17 7.52
N LEU A 146 8.77 8.03 8.19
CA LEU A 146 9.84 7.05 8.34
C LEU A 146 9.62 5.89 7.36
N VAL A 147 9.80 6.16 6.07
CA VAL A 147 9.82 5.10 5.04
C VAL A 147 11.06 5.29 4.18
N THR A 148 11.91 4.26 4.13
CA THR A 148 13.14 4.30 3.34
C THR A 148 12.90 3.84 1.89
N GLY A 149 13.42 4.57 0.91
CA GLY A 149 13.38 4.21 -0.53
C GLY A 149 12.35 4.97 -1.37
N GLU A 150 12.15 4.55 -2.63
CA GLU A 150 11.25 5.25 -3.59
C GLU A 150 9.79 5.27 -3.15
N ALA A 151 9.34 4.30 -2.34
CA ALA A 151 7.98 4.23 -1.81
C ALA A 151 7.67 5.35 -0.79
N GLY A 152 8.66 5.79 -0.01
CA GLY A 152 8.50 6.87 0.98
C GLY A 152 8.45 8.28 0.40
N ALA A 153 8.88 8.46 -0.85
CA ALA A 153 8.97 9.78 -1.48
C ALA A 153 7.60 10.42 -1.77
N GLU A 154 6.54 9.62 -1.86
CA GLU A 154 5.17 10.09 -2.10
C GLU A 154 4.27 9.99 -0.86
N LEU A 155 4.80 9.50 0.27
CA LEU A 155 4.06 9.37 1.51
C LEU A 155 4.07 10.67 2.32
N ASN A 156 3.01 10.84 3.10
CA ASN A 156 2.80 11.95 4.00
C ASN A 156 2.34 11.43 5.36
N ALA A 157 2.87 11.99 6.44
CA ALA A 157 2.47 11.70 7.82
C ALA A 157 1.18 12.48 8.16
N ASN A 158 0.10 12.18 7.44
CA ASN A 158 -1.14 12.96 7.53
C ASN A 158 -1.78 12.84 8.92
N MET A 159 -2.37 13.95 9.38
CA MET A 159 -3.25 13.97 10.53
C MET A 159 -4.67 14.36 10.09
N HIS A 160 -5.67 13.66 10.61
CA HIS A 160 -7.07 13.91 10.30
C HIS A 160 -7.94 13.92 11.57
N THR A 161 -8.95 14.78 11.58
CA THR A 161 -9.99 14.79 12.60
C THR A 161 -11.37 14.91 11.95
N ASN A 162 -12.28 14.02 12.32
CA ASN A 162 -13.70 14.15 11.99
C ASN A 162 -14.40 15.25 12.82
N GLY A 163 -13.72 15.80 13.83
CA GLY A 163 -14.11 16.95 14.64
C GLY A 163 -13.37 18.22 14.25
N ASN A 164 -13.00 19.01 15.27
CA ASN A 164 -12.25 20.25 15.12
C ASN A 164 -10.74 20.02 15.26
N LEU A 165 -9.97 20.75 14.47
CA LEU A 165 -8.52 20.83 14.61
C LEU A 165 -8.15 22.09 15.38
N HIS A 166 -7.50 21.92 16.53
CA HIS A 166 -6.99 23.02 17.35
C HIS A 166 -5.48 22.94 17.50
N ILE A 167 -4.79 24.05 17.24
CA ILE A 167 -3.34 24.17 17.45
C ILE A 167 -3.05 25.34 18.39
N ASP A 168 -2.38 25.08 19.50
CA ASP A 168 -1.86 26.10 20.41
C ASP A 168 -0.32 26.02 20.48
N GLY A 169 0.35 26.99 19.88
CA GLY A 169 1.81 27.04 19.74
C GLY A 169 2.29 27.16 18.29
N ASN A 170 3.61 27.23 18.10
CA ASN A 170 4.27 27.43 16.80
C ASN A 170 5.42 26.45 16.55
N LYS A 171 5.51 25.38 17.34
CA LYS A 171 6.67 24.50 17.36
C LYS A 171 6.36 23.08 16.90
N ALA A 172 5.10 22.78 16.61
CA ALA A 172 4.72 21.53 15.98
C ALA A 172 5.06 21.60 14.49
N SER A 173 5.68 20.55 13.96
CA SER A 173 5.98 20.35 12.54
C SER A 173 5.50 18.96 12.12
N VAL A 174 4.78 18.87 11.01
CA VAL A 174 4.20 17.64 10.49
C VAL A 174 4.52 17.52 9.01
N GLU A 175 5.26 16.48 8.61
CA GLU A 175 5.55 16.14 7.22
C GLU A 175 4.34 15.52 6.52
N GLY A 176 3.20 16.21 6.55
CA GLY A 176 1.94 15.72 6.02
C GLY A 176 0.85 16.78 6.05
N PHE A 177 -0.34 16.40 5.57
CA PHE A 177 -1.51 17.28 5.60
C PHE A 177 -2.24 17.22 6.94
N GLY A 178 -2.76 18.37 7.37
CA GLY A 178 -3.66 18.50 8.51
C GLY A 178 -5.10 18.71 8.05
N THR A 179 -5.93 17.69 8.13
CA THR A 179 -7.29 17.75 7.60
C THR A 179 -8.35 17.64 8.68
N TYR A 180 -9.47 18.33 8.49
CA TYR A 180 -10.53 18.40 9.49
C TYR A 180 -11.91 18.51 8.86
N VAL A 181 -12.93 17.93 9.48
CA VAL A 181 -14.33 18.06 9.02
C VAL A 181 -15.01 19.28 9.65
N GLY A 182 -14.79 19.50 10.94
CA GLY A 182 -15.33 20.62 11.70
C GLY A 182 -14.63 21.93 11.37
N SER A 183 -14.13 22.61 12.38
CA SER A 183 -13.38 23.87 12.24
C SER A 183 -11.90 23.69 12.53
N GLY A 184 -11.06 24.40 11.78
CA GLY A 184 -9.63 24.51 12.02
C GLY A 184 -9.35 25.85 12.70
N SER A 185 -8.69 25.81 13.84
CA SER A 185 -8.35 27.00 14.61
C SER A 185 -6.93 26.90 15.14
N SER A 186 -6.26 28.04 15.27
CA SER A 186 -4.94 28.06 15.88
C SER A 186 -4.65 29.33 16.65
N ASN A 187 -3.83 29.19 17.68
CA ASN A 187 -3.21 30.28 18.42
C ASN A 187 -1.69 30.08 18.43
N PRO A 188 -0.91 30.95 17.77
CA PRO A 188 -1.35 32.10 16.99
C PRO A 188 -1.99 31.70 15.65
N ASN A 189 -2.72 32.63 15.03
CA ASN A 189 -3.53 32.39 13.82
C ASN A 189 -2.77 31.83 12.59
N LYS A 190 -1.43 31.80 12.60
CA LYS A 190 -0.62 31.28 11.50
C LYS A 190 -0.19 29.83 11.70
N ALA A 191 -0.31 29.29 12.90
CA ALA A 191 0.16 27.93 13.21
C ALA A 191 -0.57 26.87 12.39
N LEU A 192 -1.87 27.05 12.11
CA LEU A 192 -2.65 26.11 11.29
C LEU A 192 -2.00 25.80 9.93
N GLN A 193 -1.40 26.80 9.27
CA GLN A 193 -0.72 26.60 7.97
C GLN A 193 0.79 26.42 8.10
N GLY A 194 1.38 26.75 9.25
CA GLY A 194 2.82 26.60 9.50
C GLY A 194 3.21 25.26 10.12
N THR A 195 2.24 24.50 10.64
CA THR A 195 2.50 23.19 11.24
C THR A 195 2.53 22.05 10.23
N PHE A 196 1.79 22.16 9.13
CA PHE A 196 1.64 21.07 8.15
C PHE A 196 2.41 21.37 6.88
N GLU A 197 3.48 20.62 6.65
CA GLU A 197 4.39 20.73 5.50
C GLU A 197 4.42 19.38 4.77
N PRO A 198 3.44 19.09 3.89
CA PRO A 198 3.36 17.80 3.23
C PRO A 198 4.61 17.52 2.37
N ASN A 199 5.21 16.36 2.60
CA ASN A 199 6.35 15.85 1.83
C ASN A 199 6.00 15.69 0.33
N TYR A 200 4.80 15.21 0.01
CA TYR A 200 4.30 15.05 -1.36
C TYR A 200 2.98 15.80 -1.59
N ASN A 201 3.01 16.82 -2.46
CA ASN A 201 1.86 17.70 -2.74
C ASN A 201 1.80 18.13 -4.23
N PRO A 202 1.52 17.20 -5.17
CA PRO A 202 1.51 17.50 -6.61
C PRO A 202 0.38 18.45 -7.01
N THR A 203 -0.68 18.53 -6.20
CA THR A 203 -1.86 19.38 -6.43
C THR A 203 -1.74 20.77 -5.82
N SER A 204 -0.65 21.06 -5.09
CA SER A 204 -0.40 22.35 -4.43
C SER A 204 -1.54 22.79 -3.50
N LEU A 205 -2.05 21.86 -2.71
CA LEU A 205 -3.04 22.15 -1.65
C LEU A 205 -2.38 22.88 -0.48
N ASP A 206 -3.17 23.62 0.28
CA ASP A 206 -2.75 24.14 1.58
C ASP A 206 -2.37 22.99 2.51
N GLY A 207 -1.39 23.20 3.40
CA GLY A 207 -0.95 22.18 4.35
C GLY A 207 -2.07 21.72 5.28
N ALA A 208 -2.97 22.65 5.64
CA ALA A 208 -4.19 22.33 6.38
C ALA A 208 -5.46 22.83 5.68
N TYR A 209 -6.48 21.97 5.59
CA TYR A 209 -7.75 22.29 4.91
C TYR A 209 -8.90 21.39 5.36
N GLN A 210 -10.13 21.83 5.07
CA GLN A 210 -11.32 21.02 5.35
C GLN A 210 -11.46 19.85 4.38
N ALA A 211 -11.67 18.65 4.91
CA ALA A 211 -11.86 17.42 4.14
C ALA A 211 -13.14 16.68 4.56
N GLY A 212 -13.48 15.62 3.83
CA GLY A 212 -14.61 14.74 4.17
C GLY A 212 -14.28 13.84 5.36
N ARG A 213 -15.33 13.37 6.04
CA ARG A 213 -15.22 12.42 7.15
C ARG A 213 -14.56 11.11 6.71
N VAL A 214 -13.68 10.57 7.55
CA VAL A 214 -13.08 9.24 7.40
C VAL A 214 -13.84 8.26 8.29
N ASP A 215 -14.26 7.11 7.76
CA ASP A 215 -14.98 6.12 8.56
C ASP A 215 -14.04 5.35 9.50
N ILE A 216 -14.37 5.36 10.80
CA ILE A 216 -13.69 4.62 11.86
C ILE A 216 -14.62 3.47 12.30
N PRO A 217 -14.16 2.21 12.34
CA PRO A 217 -14.97 1.09 12.79
C PRO A 217 -15.32 1.21 14.28
N VAL A 218 -16.32 0.47 14.76
CA VAL A 218 -16.64 0.41 16.19
C VAL A 218 -15.80 -0.66 16.85
N PHE A 219 -15.26 -0.38 18.04
CA PHE A 219 -14.56 -1.37 18.85
C PHE A 219 -15.51 -2.47 19.33
N ASP A 220 -15.15 -3.73 19.07
CA ASP A 220 -15.84 -4.89 19.61
C ASP A 220 -14.83 -6.02 19.84
N SER A 221 -14.34 -6.15 21.08
CA SER A 221 -13.36 -7.18 21.41
C SER A 221 -13.91 -8.60 21.30
N ALA A 222 -15.22 -8.80 21.50
CA ALA A 222 -15.85 -10.10 21.33
C ALA A 222 -15.85 -10.51 19.85
N LEU A 223 -16.10 -9.56 18.95
CA LEU A 223 -15.94 -9.78 17.51
C LEU A 223 -14.47 -10.03 17.17
N TYR A 224 -13.55 -9.17 17.60
CA TYR A 224 -12.12 -9.29 17.25
C TYR A 224 -11.54 -10.64 17.68
N THR A 225 -11.80 -11.06 18.92
CA THR A 225 -11.33 -12.37 19.42
C THR A 225 -12.01 -13.56 18.75
N SER A 226 -13.11 -13.36 18.03
CA SER A 226 -13.75 -14.40 17.21
C SER A 226 -13.18 -14.50 15.79
N GLU A 227 -12.55 -13.43 15.30
CA GLU A 227 -11.95 -13.36 13.96
C GLU A 227 -10.50 -13.86 13.91
N VAL A 228 -9.82 -13.88 15.06
CA VAL A 228 -8.41 -14.28 15.16
C VAL A 228 -8.18 -15.40 16.18
N ALA A 229 -7.09 -16.14 16.01
CA ALA A 229 -6.66 -17.14 16.97
C ALA A 229 -5.91 -16.45 18.12
N VAL A 230 -6.54 -16.35 19.29
CA VAL A 230 -5.92 -15.75 20.48
C VAL A 230 -4.95 -16.75 21.14
N ASP A 231 -3.69 -16.36 21.31
CA ASP A 231 -2.65 -17.18 21.96
C ASP A 231 -2.74 -17.17 23.48
N ALA A 232 -3.06 -16.00 24.05
CA ALA A 232 -3.20 -15.82 25.49
C ALA A 232 -4.39 -14.93 25.84
N THR A 233 -5.11 -15.31 26.90
CA THR A 233 -6.15 -14.47 27.50
C THR A 233 -5.82 -14.24 28.97
N THR A 234 -5.80 -12.99 29.41
CA THR A 234 -5.69 -12.61 30.82
C THR A 234 -6.96 -11.92 31.29
N VAL A 235 -7.54 -12.45 32.37
CA VAL A 235 -8.73 -11.86 33.00
C VAL A 235 -8.29 -10.83 34.04
N GLY A 236 -8.71 -9.59 33.85
CA GLY A 236 -8.33 -8.45 34.69
C GLY A 236 -7.12 -7.71 34.16
N ASP A 237 -6.53 -6.89 35.03
CA ASP A 237 -5.48 -5.94 34.65
C ASP A 237 -4.11 -6.62 34.48
N VAL A 238 -3.33 -6.10 33.53
CA VAL A 238 -1.94 -6.46 33.27
C VAL A 238 -1.04 -5.27 33.56
N ILE A 239 -0.03 -5.49 34.40
CA ILE A 239 1.06 -4.53 34.64
C ILE A 239 2.32 -5.12 34.04
N LEU A 240 2.82 -4.49 32.99
CA LEU A 240 4.04 -4.88 32.30
C LEU A 240 5.25 -4.31 33.05
N SER A 241 6.23 -5.17 33.32
CA SER A 241 7.51 -4.76 33.93
C SER A 241 8.61 -5.77 33.60
N GLY A 242 9.76 -5.30 33.14
CA GLY A 242 10.90 -6.12 32.70
C GLY A 242 10.86 -6.45 31.21
N ASP A 243 11.61 -7.48 30.83
CA ASP A 243 11.81 -7.89 29.45
C ASP A 243 10.80 -8.98 29.05
N TYR A 244 10.11 -8.79 27.93
CA TYR A 244 9.16 -9.72 27.33
C TYR A 244 9.62 -10.08 25.93
N ASP A 245 9.85 -11.37 25.68
CA ASP A 245 10.02 -11.93 24.32
C ASP A 245 8.78 -12.78 24.04
N LEU A 246 7.76 -12.15 23.45
CA LEU A 246 6.49 -12.81 23.14
C LEU A 246 6.57 -13.59 21.82
N GLY A 247 7.62 -13.37 21.04
CA GLY A 247 7.78 -13.96 19.71
C GLY A 247 6.75 -13.41 18.73
N GLY A 248 6.13 -14.30 17.97
CA GLY A 248 5.29 -13.95 16.82
C GLY A 248 6.12 -13.57 15.59
N THR A 249 5.52 -13.72 14.42
CA THR A 249 6.07 -13.23 13.15
C THR A 249 5.00 -12.45 12.40
N ARG A 250 5.37 -11.76 11.33
CA ARG A 250 4.39 -11.13 10.45
C ARG A 250 3.33 -12.12 9.94
N GLU A 251 3.71 -13.36 9.64
CA GLU A 251 2.79 -14.39 9.14
C GLU A 251 1.94 -15.04 10.23
N ASP A 252 2.40 -14.99 11.49
CA ASP A 252 1.75 -15.60 12.66
C ASP A 252 2.00 -14.70 13.89
N PRO A 253 1.30 -13.56 14.00
CA PRO A 253 1.49 -12.64 15.12
C PRO A 253 1.04 -13.28 16.43
N TYR A 254 1.74 -12.97 17.53
CA TYR A 254 1.30 -13.38 18.86
C TYR A 254 0.12 -12.51 19.32
N ILE A 255 -1.02 -13.11 19.63
CA ILE A 255 -2.24 -12.38 19.98
C ILE A 255 -2.57 -12.54 21.47
N TRP A 256 -2.56 -11.43 22.20
CA TRP A 256 -2.87 -11.38 23.62
C TRP A 256 -4.15 -10.58 23.88
N HIS A 257 -5.20 -11.26 24.36
CA HIS A 257 -6.42 -10.64 24.85
C HIS A 257 -6.32 -10.34 26.36
N VAL A 258 -6.60 -9.10 26.75
CA VAL A 258 -6.65 -8.65 28.15
C VAL A 258 -8.04 -8.07 28.42
N THR A 259 -8.76 -8.64 29.39
CA THR A 259 -10.14 -8.19 29.69
C THR A 259 -10.19 -6.97 30.60
N GLY A 260 -9.06 -6.54 31.15
CA GLY A 260 -8.91 -5.35 31.98
C GLY A 260 -8.02 -4.32 31.29
N ASN A 261 -7.29 -3.56 32.09
CA ASN A 261 -6.37 -2.53 31.62
C ASN A 261 -4.96 -3.11 31.37
N VAL A 262 -4.21 -2.51 30.46
CA VAL A 262 -2.76 -2.76 30.30
C VAL A 262 -2.00 -1.51 30.73
N SER A 263 -0.99 -1.69 31.58
CA SER A 263 -0.18 -0.56 32.04
C SER A 263 1.30 -0.87 32.14
N SER A 264 2.12 0.14 31.92
CA SER A 264 3.53 0.17 32.28
C SER A 264 3.91 1.56 32.78
N THR A 265 4.73 1.62 33.82
CA THR A 265 5.29 2.89 34.36
C THR A 265 6.80 2.99 34.13
N GLY A 266 7.34 2.16 33.23
CA GLY A 266 8.74 2.15 32.83
C GLY A 266 9.51 0.89 33.21
N GLY A 267 10.69 0.72 32.61
CA GLY A 267 11.52 -0.48 32.74
C GLY A 267 10.88 -1.68 32.04
N THR A 268 10.20 -1.45 30.92
CA THR A 268 9.56 -2.50 30.12
C THR A 268 10.18 -2.51 28.74
N THR A 269 10.66 -3.66 28.31
CA THR A 269 11.04 -3.93 26.92
C THR A 269 10.19 -5.10 26.43
N LEU A 270 9.59 -4.96 25.25
CA LEU A 270 8.78 -6.00 24.62
C LEU A 270 9.23 -6.20 23.18
N ASP A 271 9.74 -7.40 22.91
CA ASP A 271 10.16 -7.83 21.59
C ASP A 271 9.10 -8.78 21.00
N GLY A 272 8.84 -8.62 19.70
CA GLY A 272 7.98 -9.53 18.94
C GLY A 272 7.08 -8.85 17.93
N TYR A 273 6.32 -9.70 17.23
CA TYR A 273 5.23 -9.31 16.33
C TYR A 273 3.90 -9.58 17.04
N VAL A 274 3.34 -8.56 17.69
CA VAL A 274 2.34 -8.76 18.76
C VAL A 274 1.09 -7.94 18.53
N MET A 275 -0.08 -8.55 18.73
CA MET A 275 -1.37 -7.89 18.77
C MET A 275 -1.97 -7.96 20.17
N PHE A 276 -2.18 -6.80 20.78
CA PHE A 276 -2.96 -6.66 22.00
C PHE A 276 -4.41 -6.33 21.67
N ILE A 277 -5.34 -7.14 22.16
CA ILE A 277 -6.77 -6.81 22.23
C ILE A 277 -7.05 -6.51 23.70
N VAL A 278 -7.43 -5.28 24.02
CA VAL A 278 -7.58 -4.80 25.39
C VAL A 278 -9.01 -4.27 25.57
N ASP A 279 -9.78 -4.86 26.48
CA ASP A 279 -11.16 -4.40 26.74
C ASP A 279 -11.18 -3.05 27.48
N GLY A 280 -10.14 -2.76 28.25
CA GLY A 280 -9.97 -1.53 29.03
C GLY A 280 -9.00 -0.52 28.40
N GLU A 281 -8.37 0.25 29.28
CA GLU A 281 -7.42 1.32 28.96
C GLU A 281 -6.00 0.77 28.75
N VAL A 282 -5.19 1.51 27.99
CA VAL A 282 -3.76 1.26 27.82
C VAL A 282 -2.97 2.49 28.28
N SER A 283 -2.18 2.36 29.35
CA SER A 283 -1.33 3.46 29.85
C SER A 283 0.14 3.03 29.83
N LEU A 284 0.91 3.55 28.87
CA LEU A 284 2.33 3.27 28.70
C LEU A 284 3.12 4.53 29.00
N THR A 285 3.56 4.64 30.26
CA THR A 285 4.26 5.81 30.77
C THR A 285 5.67 5.45 31.24
N GLY A 286 6.62 6.38 31.12
CA GLY A 286 7.99 6.17 31.58
C GLY A 286 8.88 5.58 30.49
N ASN A 287 9.84 4.73 30.88
CA ASN A 287 10.80 4.12 29.95
C ASN A 287 10.25 2.80 29.41
N VAL A 288 9.59 2.84 28.26
CA VAL A 288 8.91 1.68 27.66
C VAL A 288 9.38 1.53 26.22
N GLU A 289 9.93 0.37 25.88
CA GLU A 289 10.38 0.04 24.52
C GLU A 289 9.54 -1.14 24.03
N MET A 290 8.84 -1.00 22.90
CA MET A 290 7.96 -2.06 22.38
C MET A 290 8.07 -2.19 20.86
N GLY A 291 8.28 -3.43 20.41
CA GLY A 291 8.41 -3.78 19.00
C GLY A 291 9.84 -3.75 18.50
N ASP A 292 10.01 -4.11 17.22
CA ASP A 292 11.32 -4.32 16.62
C ASP A 292 11.62 -3.27 15.54
N PRO A 293 12.65 -2.41 15.72
CA PRO A 293 13.11 -1.46 14.69
C PRO A 293 13.86 -2.13 13.53
N GLY A 294 14.27 -3.39 13.66
CA GLY A 294 15.23 -4.08 12.79
C GLY A 294 14.67 -5.28 12.04
N TYR A 295 13.35 -5.45 11.97
CA TYR A 295 12.76 -6.62 11.32
C TYR A 295 13.18 -6.70 9.85
N SER A 296 13.66 -7.88 9.40
CA SER A 296 14.11 -8.11 8.01
C SER A 296 12.98 -8.16 6.96
N GLY A 297 11.80 -7.66 7.31
CA GLY A 297 10.58 -7.63 6.50
C GLY A 297 10.27 -6.23 5.96
N PRO A 298 9.00 -5.98 5.55
CA PRO A 298 8.55 -4.65 5.15
C PRO A 298 8.69 -3.64 6.30
N ASP A 299 8.83 -2.37 5.95
CA ASP A 299 8.90 -1.25 6.90
C ASP A 299 7.49 -0.96 7.45
N GLU A 300 7.01 -1.77 8.40
CA GLU A 300 5.63 -1.73 8.93
C GLU A 300 5.54 -1.98 10.45
N SER A 301 4.43 -1.57 11.05
CA SER A 301 3.82 -2.06 12.32
C SER A 301 4.37 -3.36 12.90
N SER A 302 5.08 -3.43 14.05
CA SER A 302 5.39 -4.73 14.70
C SER A 302 4.54 -5.01 15.93
N VAL A 303 4.00 -3.97 16.57
CA VAL A 303 3.06 -4.11 17.69
C VAL A 303 1.72 -3.46 17.33
N ALA A 304 0.62 -4.04 17.77
CA ALA A 304 -0.70 -3.42 17.67
C ALA A 304 -1.38 -3.36 19.03
N PHE A 305 -2.01 -2.23 19.33
CA PHE A 305 -2.93 -2.08 20.47
C PHE A 305 -4.33 -1.76 19.97
N TYR A 306 -5.28 -2.63 20.31
CA TYR A 306 -6.71 -2.44 20.06
C TYR A 306 -7.43 -2.34 21.39
N ALA A 307 -7.70 -1.11 21.82
CA ALA A 307 -8.21 -0.80 23.15
C ALA A 307 -9.68 -0.36 23.14
N GLY A 308 -10.44 -0.85 24.12
CA GLY A 308 -11.82 -0.45 24.38
C GLY A 308 -11.94 0.84 25.20
N GLY A 309 -10.88 1.22 25.91
CA GLY A 309 -10.77 2.45 26.68
C GLY A 309 -9.65 3.36 26.20
N ASP A 310 -9.42 4.45 26.94
CA ASP A 310 -8.44 5.48 26.62
C ASP A 310 -7.02 4.92 26.48
N VAL A 311 -6.22 5.61 25.65
CA VAL A 311 -4.80 5.32 25.48
C VAL A 311 -3.96 6.51 25.91
N GLU A 312 -3.09 6.29 26.88
CA GLU A 312 -2.14 7.27 27.38
C GLU A 312 -0.72 6.81 27.08
N LEU A 313 0.01 7.63 26.33
CA LEU A 313 1.42 7.43 26.03
C LEU A 313 2.22 8.59 26.59
N GLY A 314 3.25 8.30 27.39
CA GLY A 314 4.13 9.35 27.84
C GLY A 314 5.42 8.91 28.50
N GLY A 315 6.19 9.89 28.99
CA GLY A 315 7.57 9.65 29.41
C GLY A 315 8.50 9.49 28.21
N ASN A 316 9.51 8.64 28.34
CA ASN A 316 10.51 8.35 27.30
C ASN A 316 10.26 6.95 26.77
N SER A 317 9.15 6.80 26.04
CA SER A 317 8.75 5.54 25.44
C SER A 317 9.05 5.50 23.93
N GLU A 318 9.41 4.34 23.42
CA GLU A 318 9.63 4.06 22.00
C GLU A 318 8.72 2.90 21.59
N ILE A 319 7.71 3.18 20.76
CA ILE A 319 6.66 2.21 20.43
C ILE A 319 6.61 2.04 18.91
N TYR A 320 7.03 0.87 18.43
CA TYR A 320 6.98 0.47 17.03
C TYR A 320 5.64 -0.17 16.68
N GLY A 321 4.56 0.62 16.77
CA GLY A 321 3.22 0.07 16.75
C GLY A 321 2.13 0.91 16.08
N GLN A 322 1.05 0.23 15.73
CA GLN A 322 -0.21 0.81 15.29
C GLN A 322 -1.23 0.73 16.43
N ILE A 323 -1.95 1.81 16.67
CA ILE A 323 -2.83 1.94 17.83
C ILE A 323 -4.23 2.29 17.34
N TYR A 324 -5.23 1.55 17.82
CA TYR A 324 -6.62 1.94 17.72
C TYR A 324 -7.28 1.90 19.10
N THR A 325 -8.10 2.91 19.38
CA THR A 325 -8.90 2.97 20.60
C THR A 325 -10.31 3.51 20.36
N SER A 326 -11.29 3.01 21.11
CA SER A 326 -12.61 3.64 21.19
C SER A 326 -12.70 4.81 22.18
N GLY A 327 -11.71 5.00 23.04
CA GLY A 327 -11.60 6.11 23.98
C GLY A 327 -10.70 7.23 23.46
N ASP A 328 -10.33 8.15 24.35
CA ASP A 328 -9.46 9.28 24.06
C ASP A 328 -7.98 8.87 23.95
N VAL A 329 -7.19 9.69 23.28
CA VAL A 329 -5.73 9.53 23.17
C VAL A 329 -5.02 10.72 23.81
N LEU A 330 -4.09 10.43 24.72
CA LEU A 330 -3.22 11.44 25.33
C LEU A 330 -1.75 11.11 25.09
N LEU A 331 -1.07 11.96 24.31
CA LEU A 331 0.38 11.92 24.16
C LEU A 331 0.99 13.07 24.97
N HIS A 332 1.87 12.74 25.92
CA HIS A 332 2.50 13.73 26.79
C HIS A 332 3.94 13.36 27.17
N GLY A 333 4.79 14.36 27.46
CA GLY A 333 6.21 14.09 27.71
C GLY A 333 7.00 14.02 26.41
N THR A 334 7.82 12.98 26.23
CA THR A 334 8.69 12.78 25.05
C THR A 334 8.56 11.36 24.46
N PRO A 335 7.34 10.81 24.25
CA PRO A 335 7.19 9.50 23.63
C PRO A 335 7.52 9.59 22.13
N GLU A 336 8.06 8.50 21.59
CA GLU A 336 8.29 8.29 20.17
C GLU A 336 7.39 7.14 19.70
N VAL A 337 6.49 7.42 18.77
CA VAL A 337 5.60 6.41 18.18
C VAL A 337 5.97 6.21 16.72
N TYR A 338 6.37 5.00 16.38
CA TYR A 338 6.74 4.58 15.03
C TYR A 338 5.58 3.77 14.41
N GLY A 339 4.62 4.48 13.81
CA GLY A 339 3.42 3.89 13.23
C GLY A 339 2.24 4.86 13.12
N SER A 340 1.05 4.36 13.46
CA SER A 340 -0.23 5.05 13.27
C SER A 340 -1.07 5.04 14.54
N ILE A 341 -1.93 6.05 14.70
CA ILE A 341 -2.86 6.15 15.82
C ILE A 341 -4.26 6.49 15.28
N THR A 342 -5.26 5.71 15.65
CA THR A 342 -6.68 5.96 15.36
C THR A 342 -7.48 5.98 16.66
N THR A 343 -8.37 6.97 16.83
CA THR A 343 -9.24 7.07 18.00
C THR A 343 -10.67 7.41 17.62
N SER A 344 -11.64 6.78 18.29
CA SER A 344 -13.06 7.18 18.22
C SER A 344 -13.41 8.35 19.17
N GLY A 345 -12.43 8.85 19.92
CA GLY A 345 -12.53 9.99 20.81
C GLY A 345 -11.68 11.17 20.35
N THR A 346 -11.27 11.97 21.33
CA THR A 346 -10.41 13.15 21.17
C THR A 346 -8.94 12.77 21.33
N ALA A 347 -8.05 13.31 20.50
CA ALA A 347 -6.61 13.21 20.72
C ALA A 347 -6.01 14.53 21.23
N THR A 348 -5.17 14.45 22.26
CA THR A 348 -4.43 15.59 22.81
C THR A 348 -2.94 15.31 22.80
N LEU A 349 -2.19 16.14 22.07
CA LEU A 349 -0.74 16.10 21.99
C LEU A 349 -0.16 17.27 22.79
N SER A 350 0.60 16.95 23.82
CA SER A 350 1.23 17.92 24.73
C SER A 350 2.68 17.54 25.01
N GLY A 351 3.54 18.49 25.37
CA GLY A 351 4.98 18.21 25.52
C GLY A 351 5.69 18.17 24.16
N THR A 352 6.50 17.14 23.92
CA THR A 352 7.28 16.94 22.68
C THR A 352 7.18 15.49 22.16
N PRO A 353 5.97 14.95 21.92
CA PRO A 353 5.79 13.58 21.44
C PRO A 353 6.06 13.46 19.95
N ASP A 354 7.05 12.67 19.54
CA ASP A 354 7.34 12.49 18.12
C ASP A 354 6.56 11.32 17.54
N ILE A 355 5.95 11.52 16.37
CA ILE A 355 5.23 10.46 15.63
C ILE A 355 5.94 10.27 14.30
N TYR A 356 6.61 9.13 14.15
CA TYR A 356 7.23 8.71 12.92
C TYR A 356 6.24 7.83 12.16
N PHE A 357 5.58 8.40 11.16
CA PHE A 357 4.60 7.65 10.38
C PHE A 357 5.30 6.54 9.60
N ARG A 358 4.84 5.33 9.87
CA ARG A 358 5.18 4.10 9.18
C ARG A 358 3.87 3.40 8.82
N GLU A 359 3.84 2.71 7.69
CA GLU A 359 2.63 2.00 7.27
C GLU A 359 2.22 0.97 8.33
N SER A 360 0.92 0.89 8.56
CA SER A 360 0.36 -0.12 9.47
C SER A 360 0.52 -1.50 8.85
N SER A 361 0.93 -2.48 9.65
CA SER A 361 1.05 -3.86 9.22
C SER A 361 -0.32 -4.45 8.91
N PRO A 362 -0.56 -4.92 7.66
CA PRO A 362 -1.80 -5.59 7.33
C PRO A 362 -2.00 -6.88 8.15
N ALA A 363 -0.91 -7.55 8.52
CA ALA A 363 -0.94 -8.75 9.36
C ALA A 363 -1.52 -8.49 10.75
N LEU A 364 -1.33 -7.28 11.27
CA LEU A 364 -1.91 -6.87 12.54
C LEU A 364 -3.34 -6.35 12.39
N THR A 365 -3.90 -6.21 11.19
CA THR A 365 -5.27 -5.69 10.97
C THR A 365 -6.31 -6.76 10.62
N THR A 366 -5.94 -8.03 10.75
CA THR A 366 -6.79 -9.19 10.40
C THR A 366 -8.13 -9.21 11.13
N ILE A 367 -8.22 -8.59 12.32
CA ILE A 367 -9.47 -8.42 13.08
C ILE A 367 -10.58 -7.64 12.33
N TRP A 368 -10.24 -6.83 11.32
CA TRP A 368 -11.21 -6.07 10.51
C TRP A 368 -11.34 -6.56 9.07
N GLN A 369 -10.53 -7.55 8.69
CA GLN A 369 -10.53 -8.06 7.33
C GLN A 369 -11.32 -9.37 7.29
N SER A 370 -12.36 -9.41 6.46
CA SER A 370 -12.88 -10.71 6.04
C SER A 370 -11.79 -11.44 5.25
N THR A 371 -11.62 -12.73 5.50
CA THR A 371 -10.76 -13.62 4.73
C THR A 371 -11.21 -13.65 3.26
N GLU A 372 -10.69 -12.73 2.43
CA GLU A 372 -11.00 -12.74 1.01
C GLU A 372 -10.20 -13.83 0.29
N ASP A 373 -10.87 -14.47 -0.67
CA ASP A 373 -10.26 -15.32 -1.66
C ASP A 373 -9.34 -14.47 -2.55
N SER A 374 -8.02 -14.54 -2.37
CA SER A 374 -7.06 -13.83 -3.22
C SER A 374 -6.41 -14.77 -4.24
N TYR A 375 -5.86 -14.21 -5.33
CA TYR A 375 -5.21 -14.99 -6.38
C TYR A 375 -3.74 -14.64 -6.49
N ARG A 376 -2.86 -15.59 -6.16
CA ARG A 376 -1.39 -15.42 -6.27
C ARG A 376 -0.87 -15.96 -7.59
N LEU A 377 -0.10 -15.15 -8.33
CA LEU A 377 0.57 -15.60 -9.55
C LEU A 377 1.61 -16.70 -9.21
N VAL A 378 1.57 -17.82 -9.91
CA VAL A 378 2.50 -18.94 -9.72
C VAL A 378 3.27 -19.32 -10.98
N ALA A 379 2.79 -18.94 -12.17
CA ALA A 379 3.53 -19.11 -13.42
C ALA A 379 3.13 -18.04 -14.45
N TYR A 380 4.08 -17.59 -15.26
CA TYR A 380 3.87 -16.61 -16.33
C TYR A 380 4.76 -16.94 -17.54
N ASN A 381 4.17 -16.97 -18.73
CA ASN A 381 4.87 -17.25 -19.99
C ASN A 381 4.32 -16.37 -21.13
N GLU A 382 5.21 -15.93 -22.02
CA GLU A 382 4.89 -15.22 -23.27
C GLU A 382 5.41 -16.04 -24.46
N LEU A 383 4.60 -16.22 -25.51
CA LEU A 383 4.91 -17.03 -26.70
C LEU A 383 4.54 -16.34 -28.01
#